data_AF-A0A931ZXT8-F1
#
_entry.id   AF-A0A931ZXT8-F1
#
_cell.length_a   1.000
_cell.length_b   1.000
_cell.length_c   1.000
_cell.angle_alpha   90.00
_cell.angle_beta   90.00
_cell.angle_gamma   90.00
#
_symmetry.space_group_name_H-M   'P 1'
#
loop_
_entity.id
_entity.type
_entity.pdbx_description
1 polymer ?
#
loop_
_entity_poly.entity_id
_entity_poly.type
_entity_poly.pdbx_seq_one_letter_code
_entity_poly.pdbx_strand_id
1 'polypeptide(L)' 'MRAILIGLMALGAFFAGLYRPAQREPTVVLQTDSGPVNVRVEIADSPPEWSRGLMNRRTL' A
#
# COMPACT_ATOMS: atom_id res chain seq x y z
N MET A 1 -2.96 26.17 -30.38
CA MET A 1 -2.94 26.42 -28.91
C MET A 1 -3.88 25.50 -28.12
N ARG A 2 -5.13 25.25 -28.55
CA ARG A 2 -6.09 24.40 -27.82
C ARG A 2 -5.71 22.91 -27.73
N ALA A 3 -5.08 22.38 -28.77
CA ALA A 3 -4.68 20.97 -28.85
C ALA A 3 -3.60 20.55 -27.83
N ILE A 4 -2.74 21.49 -27.40
CA ILE A 4 -1.64 21.21 -26.47
C ILE A 4 -2.18 20.96 -25.05
N LEU A 5 -3.22 21.70 -24.65
CA LEU A 5 -3.90 21.53 -23.36
C LEU A 5 -4.59 20.16 -23.26
N ILE A 6 -5.21 19.68 -24.34
CA ILE A 6 -5.88 18.38 -24.38
C ILE A 6 -4.85 17.24 -24.26
N GLY A 7 -3.69 17.38 -24.92
CA GLY A 7 -2.59 16.41 -24.80
C GLY A 7 -2.03 16.31 -23.37
N LEU A 8 -1.89 17.44 -22.66
CA LEU A 8 -1.42 17.47 -21.27
C LEU A 8 -2.42 16.82 -20.30
N MET A 9 -3.73 17.04 -20.49
CA MET A 9 -4.75 16.38 -19.65
C MET A 9 -4.80 14.86 -19.87
N ALA A 10 -4.66 14.40 -21.11
CA ALA A 10 -4.62 12.97 -21.42
C ALA A 10 -3.38 12.28 -20.82
N LEU A 11 -2.24 12.96 -20.79
CA LEU A 11 -1.02 12.45 -20.17
C LEU A 11 -1.15 12.32 -18.64
N GLY A 12 -1.73 13.33 -17.98
CA GLY A 12 -1.91 13.34 -16.52
C GLY A 12 -2.82 12.20 -16.01
N ALA A 13 -3.90 11.89 -16.74
CA ALA A 13 -4.80 10.78 -16.38
C ALA A 13 -4.12 9.40 -16.48
N PHE A 14 -3.20 9.23 -17.42
CA PHE A 14 -2.44 7.98 -17.59
C PHE A 14 -1.48 7.73 -16.42
N PHE A 15 -0.79 8.77 -15.93
CA PHE A 15 0.11 8.65 -14.77
C PHE A 15 -0.64 8.41 -13.45
N ALA A 16 -1.85 8.95 -13.29
CA ALA A 16 -2.69 8.69 -12.12
C ALA A 16 -3.17 7.23 -12.05
N GLY A 17 -3.43 6.58 -13.19
CA GLY A 17 -3.82 5.17 -13.26
C GLY A 17 -2.68 4.18 -13.01
N LEU A 18 -1.42 4.60 -13.19
CA LEU A 18 -0.21 3.81 -12.92
C LEU A 18 0.25 3.89 -11.47
N TYR A 19 -0.26 4.85 -10.70
CA TYR A 19 -0.05 4.92 -9.25
C TYR A 19 -0.99 3.93 -8.53
N ARG A 20 -0.89 2.65 -8.89
CA ARG A 20 -1.30 1.60 -7.97
C ARG A 20 -0.18 1.54 -6.92
N PRO A 21 -0.44 1.85 -5.64
CA PRO A 21 0.52 1.47 -4.62
C PRO A 21 0.74 -0.03 -4.81
N ALA A 22 1.98 -0.42 -5.06
CA ALA A 22 2.32 -1.82 -5.07
C ALA A 22 1.95 -2.33 -3.68
N GLN A 23 0.76 -2.93 -3.55
CA GLN A 23 0.36 -3.70 -2.38
C GLN A 23 1.21 -4.97 -2.38
N ARG A 24 2.52 -4.79 -2.23
CA ARG A 24 3.38 -5.82 -1.69
C ARG A 24 2.96 -5.90 -0.24
N GLU A 25 2.26 -6.97 0.10
CA GLU A 25 1.97 -7.28 1.50
C GLU A 25 3.26 -7.08 2.31
N PRO A 26 3.29 -6.12 3.24
CA PRO A 26 4.54 -5.75 3.89
C PRO A 26 5.04 -6.95 4.69
N THR A 27 6.31 -7.30 4.49
CA THR A 27 6.96 -8.40 5.21
C THR A 27 8.06 -7.81 6.08
N VAL A 28 8.05 -8.15 7.36
CA VAL A 28 9.07 -7.73 8.33
C VAL A 28 9.91 -8.94 8.69
N VAL A 29 11.24 -8.76 8.73
CA VAL A 29 12.16 -9.80 9.21
C VAL A 29 12.33 -9.65 10.71
N LEU A 30 11.88 -10.64 11.47
CA LEU A 30 12.12 -10.73 12.91
C LEU A 30 13.38 -11.55 13.16
N GLN A 31 14.35 -10.98 13.86
CA GLN A 31 15.50 -11.74 14.35
C GLN A 31 15.10 -12.49 15.61
N THR A 32 15.27 -13.82 15.60
CA THR A 32 15.03 -14.70 16.75
C THR A 32 16.30 -15.44 17.11
N ASP A 33 16.34 -16.08 18.28
CA ASP A 33 17.49 -16.91 18.70
C ASP A 33 17.73 -18.12 17.76
N SER A 34 16.73 -18.50 16.97
CA SER A 34 16.81 -19.56 15.95
C SER A 34 17.15 -19.04 14.55
N GLY A 35 17.32 -17.72 14.39
CA GLY A 35 17.60 -17.05 13.12
C GLY A 35 16.49 -16.10 12.64
N PRO A 36 16.65 -15.50 11.44
CA PRO A 36 15.70 -14.55 10.88
C PRO A 36 14.42 -15.25 10.40
N VAL A 37 13.26 -14.70 10.77
CA VAL A 37 11.93 -15.18 10.37
C VAL A 37 11.20 -14.08 9.61
N ASN A 38 10.70 -14.39 8.41
CA ASN A 38 9.87 -13.47 7.64
C ASN A 38 8.43 -13.52 8.13
N VAL A 39 7.90 -12.39 8.59
CA VAL A 39 6.53 -12.27 9.08
C VAL A 39 5.75 -11.31 8.19
N ARG A 40 4.59 -11.76 7.70
CA ARG A 40 3.65 -10.93 6.97
C ARG A 40 2.94 -10.00 7.94
N VAL A 41 2.93 -8.71 7.66
CA VAL A 41 2.26 -7.69 8.47
C VAL A 41 1.25 -6.93 7.63
N GLU A 42 0.22 -6.40 8.28
CA GLU A 42 -0.68 -5.41 7.70
C GLU A 42 -0.29 -4.04 8.26
N ILE A 43 -0.11 -3.05 7.40
CA ILE A 43 0.17 -1.67 7.82
C ILE A 43 -1.17 -0.95 7.97
N ALA A 44 -1.38 -0.37 9.15
CA ALA A 44 -2.46 0.56 9.40
C ALA A 44 -1.88 1.98 9.30
N ASP A 45 -2.33 2.77 8.33
CA ASP A 45 -1.74 4.08 8.00
C ASP A 45 -2.58 5.26 8.49
N SER A 46 -3.76 4.99 9.06
CA SER A 46 -4.68 6.03 9.52
C SER A 46 -5.18 5.84 10.96
N PRO A 47 -5.50 6.93 11.69
CA PRO A 47 -6.02 6.84 13.07
C PRO A 47 -7.25 5.93 13.24
N PRO A 48 -8.23 5.89 12.30
CA PRO A 48 -9.32 4.93 12.37
C PRO A 48 -8.88 3.47 12.20
N GLU A 49 -7.82 3.20 11.45
CA GLU A 49 -7.28 1.85 11.30
C GLU A 49 -6.48 1.42 12.53
N TRP A 50 -5.73 2.33 13.16
CA TRP A 50 -5.03 2.06 14.42
C TRP A 50 -5.99 1.66 15.54
N SER A 51 -7.11 2.38 15.66
CA SER A 51 -8.13 2.10 16.67
C SER A 51 -8.92 0.82 16.38
N ARG A 52 -9.13 0.47 15.11
CA ARG A 52 -9.75 -0.80 14.71
C ARG A 52 -8.80 -1.99 14.95
N GLY A 53 -7.50 -1.82 14.70
CA GLY A 53 -6.51 -2.89 14.83
C GLY A 53 -6.97 -4.18 14.14
N LEU A 54 -6.92 -5.30 14.87
CA LEU A 54 -7.39 -6.61 14.39
C LEU A 54 -8.86 -6.91 14.76
N MET A 55 -9.63 -5.93 15.22
CA MET A 55 -11.03 -6.13 15.55
C MET A 55 -11.80 -6.62 14.32
N ASN A 56 -12.60 -7.68 14.49
CA ASN A 56 -13.33 -8.43 13.45
C ASN A 56 -12.52 -9.40 12.57
N ARG A 57 -11.22 -9.62 12.82
CA ARG A 57 -10.45 -10.64 12.09
C ARG A 57 -10.83 -12.04 12.58
N ARG A 58 -11.34 -12.89 11.67
CA ARG A 58 -11.81 -14.25 12.01
C ARG A 58 -10.80 -15.36 11.70
N THR A 59 -9.80 -15.07 10.87
CA THR A 59 -8.75 -16.03 10.47
C THR A 59 -7.43 -15.29 10.29
N LEU A 60 -6.34 -15.93 10.71
CA LEU A 60 -4.94 -15.48 10.57
C LEU A 60 -4.24 -16.29 9.48
#